data_AF-X6JY74-F1
#
_entry.id   AF-X6JY74-F1
#
_cell.length_a   1.000
_cell.length_b   1.000
_cell.length_c   1.000
_cell.angle_alpha   90.00
_cell.angle_beta   90.00
_cell.angle_gamma   90.00
#
_symmetry.space_group_name_H-M   'P 1'
#
loop_
_entity.id
_entity.type
_entity.pdbx_description
1 polymer ?
#
loop_
_entity_poly.entity_id
_entity_poly.type
_entity_poly.pdbx_seq_one_letter_code
_entity_poly.pdbx_strand_id
1 'polypeptide(L)'
;MILNDGIYSIAATAESGASILLLKIENGTICGNDTSGARYRGTISEQGDGNLRVSLEVTFPTGSFGIWGTSPGETFQTRRFDADVPGTFFNERVPFTLPGYDMTLTAVRVPDDVGFLADDDGLDQYIDALSDVQRAWAAHDAA
;
A
#
# COMPACT_ATOMS: atom_id res chain seq x y z
N MET A 1 14.80 -3.52 -18.19
CA MET A 1 15.59 -3.65 -16.93
C MET A 1 14.83 -4.68 -16.08
N ILE A 2 15.40 -5.29 -15.02
CA ILE A 2 14.61 -6.27 -14.25
C ILE A 2 13.54 -5.46 -13.50
N LEU A 3 12.26 -5.76 -13.76
CA LEU A 3 11.13 -5.21 -12.99
C LEU A 3 11.46 -5.36 -11.51
N ASN A 4 11.23 -4.30 -10.73
CA ASN A 4 11.71 -4.14 -9.36
C ASN A 4 11.05 -5.12 -8.38
N ASP A 5 11.28 -6.43 -8.52
CA ASP A 5 10.76 -7.46 -7.63
C ASP A 5 11.23 -7.21 -6.19
N GLY A 6 10.33 -7.42 -5.24
CA GLY A 6 10.58 -7.23 -3.82
C GLY A 6 9.42 -6.61 -3.06
N ILE A 7 9.67 -6.29 -1.79
CA ILE A 7 8.69 -5.68 -0.89
C ILE A 7 8.98 -4.19 -0.73
N TYR A 8 7.94 -3.37 -0.85
CA TYR A 8 8.02 -1.92 -0.76
C TYR A 8 7.02 -1.40 0.26
N SER A 9 7.50 -0.57 1.19
CA SER A 9 6.63 0.30 1.97
C SER A 9 6.40 1.58 1.17
N ILE A 10 5.14 1.97 1.00
CA ILE A 10 4.77 3.25 0.42
C ILE A 10 4.07 4.07 1.49
N ALA A 11 4.63 5.25 1.76
CA ALA A 11 3.92 6.28 2.52
C ALA A 11 3.09 7.10 1.54
N ALA A 12 1.79 7.20 1.80
CA ALA A 12 0.85 7.97 0.99
C ALA A 12 0.22 9.07 1.84
N THR A 13 0.17 10.28 1.31
CA THR A 13 -0.51 11.44 1.94
C THR A 13 -1.41 12.11 0.91
N ALA A 14 -2.63 12.44 1.30
CA ALA A 14 -3.62 13.13 0.47
C ALA A 14 -4.51 14.03 1.36
N GLU A 15 -5.50 14.70 0.77
CA GLU A 15 -6.33 15.71 1.43
C GLU A 15 -6.92 15.25 2.77
N SER A 16 -7.34 13.98 2.88
CA SER A 16 -8.01 13.46 4.08
C SER A 16 -7.10 12.75 5.08
N GLY A 17 -5.79 12.66 4.82
CA GLY A 17 -4.85 12.06 5.77
C GLY A 17 -3.68 11.31 5.13
N ALA A 18 -3.19 10.30 5.84
CA ALA A 18 -2.05 9.49 5.44
C ALA A 18 -2.30 8.00 5.67
N SER A 19 -1.70 7.16 4.83
CA SER A 19 -1.73 5.70 4.96
C SER A 19 -0.33 5.15 4.66
N ILE A 20 -0.01 4.03 5.31
CA ILE A 20 1.19 3.25 4.98
C ILE A 20 0.70 1.95 4.37
N LEU A 21 1.28 1.60 3.23
CA LEU A 21 0.94 0.39 2.50
C LEU A 21 2.19 -0.44 2.25
N LEU A 22 2.05 -1.75 2.29
CA LEU A 22 3.09 -2.70 1.88
C LEU A 22 2.67 -3.34 0.57
N LEU A 23 3.50 -3.19 -0.46
CA LEU A 23 3.34 -3.85 -1.75
C LEU A 23 4.44 -4.89 -1.95
N LYS A 24 4.04 -6.05 -2.44
CA LYS A 24 4.92 -7.04 -3.03
C LYS A 24 4.80 -6.96 -4.54
N ILE A 25 5.95 -6.82 -5.18
CA ILE A 25 6.08 -6.86 -6.64
C ILE A 25 6.80 -8.16 -6.98
N GLU A 26 6.19 -8.97 -7.84
CA GLU A 26 6.78 -10.23 -8.29
C GLU A 26 6.37 -10.49 -9.74
N ASN A 27 7.36 -10.55 -10.64
CA ASN A 27 7.16 -10.79 -12.06
C ASN A 27 6.12 -9.84 -12.70
N GLY A 28 6.16 -8.56 -12.32
CA GLY A 28 5.24 -7.53 -12.81
C GLY A 28 3.83 -7.60 -12.23
N THR A 29 3.56 -8.50 -11.29
CA THR A 29 2.31 -8.54 -10.51
C THR A 29 2.49 -7.77 -9.21
N ILE A 30 1.44 -7.06 -8.78
CA ILE A 30 1.40 -6.36 -7.50
C ILE A 30 0.33 -6.99 -6.61
N CYS A 31 0.69 -7.29 -5.37
CA CYS A 31 -0.25 -7.48 -4.26
C CYS A 31 0.17 -6.62 -3.07
N GLY A 32 -0.77 -6.28 -2.20
CA GLY A 32 -0.46 -5.53 -1.00
C GLY A 32 -1.67 -5.21 -0.14
N ASN A 33 -1.38 -4.66 1.04
CA ASN A 33 -2.37 -4.21 2.00
C ASN A 33 -1.93 -2.87 2.61
N ASP A 34 -2.86 -2.08 3.13
CA ASP A 34 -2.53 -0.87 3.87
C ASP A 34 -3.08 -0.87 5.31
N THR A 35 -2.64 0.12 6.08
CA THR A 35 -3.02 0.29 7.49
C THR A 35 -4.50 0.61 7.71
N SER A 36 -5.25 0.94 6.66
CA SER A 36 -6.70 1.16 6.73
C SER A 36 -7.50 -0.13 6.54
N GLY A 37 -6.83 -1.22 6.16
CA GLY A 37 -7.45 -2.50 5.82
C GLY A 37 -7.74 -2.66 4.33
N ALA A 38 -7.32 -1.72 3.48
CA ALA A 38 -7.52 -1.84 2.03
C ALA A 38 -6.57 -2.86 1.40
N ARG A 39 -7.07 -3.58 0.39
CA ARG A 39 -6.32 -4.58 -0.38
C ARG A 39 -5.99 -4.06 -1.77
N TYR A 40 -4.77 -4.30 -2.22
CA TYR A 40 -4.23 -3.82 -3.49
C TYR A 40 -3.88 -5.01 -4.38
N ARG A 41 -4.35 -5.03 -5.62
CA ARG A 41 -3.97 -6.01 -6.64
C ARG A 41 -3.72 -5.29 -7.96
N GLY A 42 -2.74 -5.73 -8.73
CA GLY A 42 -2.46 -5.03 -9.97
C GLY A 42 -1.26 -5.53 -10.72
N THR A 43 -0.79 -4.70 -11.65
CA THR A 43 0.36 -4.98 -12.49
C THR A 43 1.25 -3.76 -12.65
N ILE A 44 2.50 -4.02 -12.99
CA ILE A 44 3.50 -3.01 -13.34
C ILE A 44 4.26 -3.42 -14.59
N SER A 45 4.48 -2.47 -15.49
CA SER A 45 5.21 -2.69 -16.74
C SER A 45 6.05 -1.48 -17.14
N GLU A 46 7.19 -1.72 -17.80
CA GLU A 46 8.01 -0.67 -18.41
C GLU A 46 7.31 -0.12 -19.66
N GLN A 47 7.31 1.21 -19.83
CA GLN A 47 6.76 1.87 -21.04
C GLN A 47 7.80 2.14 -22.13
N GLY A 48 9.10 2.02 -21.81
CA GLY A 48 10.20 2.26 -22.76
C GLY A 48 10.64 3.72 -22.89
N ASP A 49 9.94 4.65 -22.25
CA ASP A 49 10.25 6.08 -22.14
C ASP A 49 10.95 6.46 -20.83
N GLY A 50 11.30 5.46 -20.01
CA GLY A 50 11.84 5.64 -18.66
C GLY A 50 10.78 5.67 -17.55
N ASN A 51 9.49 5.58 -17.89
CA ASN A 51 8.40 5.44 -16.94
C ASN A 51 7.94 3.98 -16.78
N LEU A 52 7.21 3.75 -15.69
CA LEU A 52 6.51 2.53 -15.37
C LEU A 52 5.00 2.80 -15.42
N ARG A 53 4.24 1.95 -16.10
CA ARG A 53 2.78 1.90 -15.96
C ARG A 53 2.47 1.07 -14.74
N VAL A 54 1.74 1.63 -13.79
CA VAL A 54 1.19 0.93 -12.64
C VAL A 54 -0.33 0.91 -12.79
N SER A 55 -0.92 -0.27 -12.83
CA SER A 55 -2.38 -0.46 -12.84
C SER A 55 -2.77 -1.14 -11.54
N LEU A 56 -3.54 -0.48 -10.69
CA LEU A 56 -3.94 -0.98 -9.39
C LEU A 56 -5.45 -1.00 -9.24
N GLU A 57 -5.95 -2.09 -8.69
CA GLU A 57 -7.26 -2.25 -8.11
C GLU A 57 -7.13 -2.21 -6.59
N VAL A 58 -7.89 -1.33 -5.96
CA VAL A 58 -7.92 -1.12 -4.52
C VAL A 58 -9.31 -1.48 -4.01
N THR A 59 -9.38 -2.46 -3.12
CA THR A 59 -10.61 -2.88 -2.47
C THR A 59 -10.61 -2.41 -1.02
N PHE A 60 -11.55 -1.52 -0.72
CA PHE A 60 -11.78 -0.97 0.61
C PHE A 60 -12.86 -1.77 1.33
N PRO A 61 -12.60 -2.26 2.56
CA PRO A 61 -13.64 -2.86 3.39
C PRO A 61 -14.61 -1.81 3.92
N THR A 62 -15.70 -2.30 4.53
CA THR A 62 -16.67 -1.43 5.21
C THR A 62 -16.00 -0.65 6.34
N GLY A 63 -16.37 0.62 6.52
CA GLY A 63 -15.82 1.46 7.58
C GLY A 63 -14.36 1.93 7.37
N SER A 64 -13.70 1.52 6.29
CA SER A 64 -12.34 2.00 5.95
C SER A 64 -12.35 3.51 5.67
N PHE A 65 -11.42 4.23 6.28
CA PHE A 65 -11.16 5.64 5.95
C PHE A 65 -10.15 5.72 4.80
N GLY A 66 -10.62 6.06 3.61
CA GLY A 66 -9.72 6.31 2.49
C GLY A 66 -9.13 7.72 2.58
N ILE A 67 -7.83 7.84 2.33
CA ILE A 67 -7.12 9.14 2.38
C ILE A 67 -7.49 10.06 1.20
N TRP A 68 -8.25 9.55 0.22
CA TRP A 68 -8.60 10.20 -1.06
C TRP A 68 -9.93 10.97 -1.01
N GLY A 69 -10.35 11.49 0.15
CA GLY A 69 -11.63 12.21 0.26
C GLY A 69 -12.86 11.31 0.20
N THR A 70 -12.69 10.00 0.42
CA THR A 70 -13.79 9.03 0.33
C THR A 70 -14.41 8.81 1.70
N SER A 71 -15.70 9.13 1.85
CA SER A 71 -16.44 8.75 3.05
C SER A 71 -16.40 7.23 3.23
N PRO A 72 -16.27 6.72 4.47
CA PRO A 72 -16.37 5.30 4.73
C PRO A 72 -17.67 4.73 4.16
N GLY A 73 -17.55 3.65 3.38
CA GLY A 73 -18.69 2.97 2.79
C GLY A 73 -19.33 1.98 3.76
N GLU A 74 -20.64 1.77 3.62
CA GLU A 74 -21.37 0.67 4.29
C GLU A 74 -21.19 -0.68 3.57
N THR A 75 -20.61 -0.66 2.37
CA THR A 75 -20.29 -1.86 1.57
C THR A 75 -18.83 -1.84 1.14
N PHE A 76 -18.31 -2.99 0.72
CA PHE A 76 -17.04 -3.05 0.02
C PHE A 76 -17.05 -2.14 -1.21
N GLN A 77 -15.95 -1.43 -1.44
CA GLN A 77 -15.75 -0.61 -2.62
C GLN A 77 -14.48 -1.01 -3.33
N THR A 78 -14.55 -1.26 -4.63
CA THR A 78 -13.39 -1.53 -5.46
C THR A 78 -13.17 -0.37 -6.42
N ARG A 79 -11.95 0.16 -6.46
CA ARG A 79 -11.56 1.27 -7.32
C ARG A 79 -10.34 0.89 -8.12
N ARG A 80 -10.34 1.27 -9.38
CA ARG A 80 -9.18 1.10 -10.26
C ARG A 80 -8.52 2.44 -10.52
N PHE A 81 -7.19 2.46 -10.53
CA PHE A 81 -6.43 3.57 -11.08
C PHE A 81 -5.23 3.08 -11.87
N ASP A 82 -4.89 3.85 -12.89
CA ASP A 82 -3.77 3.61 -13.76
C ASP A 82 -2.87 4.85 -13.70
N ALA A 83 -1.59 4.65 -13.46
CA ALA A 83 -0.63 5.71 -13.19
C ALA A 83 0.66 5.49 -13.96
N ASP A 84 1.21 6.58 -14.50
CA ASP A 84 2.56 6.61 -15.02
C ASP A 84 3.46 7.17 -13.93
N VAL A 85 4.37 6.35 -13.42
CA VAL A 85 5.34 6.73 -12.39
C VAL A 85 6.75 6.71 -12.97
N PRO A 86 7.66 7.57 -12.49
CA PRO A 86 9.06 7.51 -12.91
C PRO A 86 9.65 6.13 -12.67
N GLY A 87 10.48 5.62 -13.58
CA GLY A 87 11.16 4.32 -13.41
C GLY A 87 12.03 4.23 -12.17
N THR A 88 12.41 5.38 -11.61
CA THR A 88 13.20 5.49 -10.38
C THR A 88 12.36 5.50 -9.10
N PHE A 89 11.02 5.53 -9.20
CA PHE A 89 10.12 5.71 -8.05
C PHE A 89 10.37 4.71 -6.91
N PHE A 90 10.58 3.43 -7.24
CA PHE A 90 10.85 2.38 -6.25
C PHE A 90 12.29 2.34 -5.73
N ASN A 91 13.20 3.12 -6.33
CA ASN A 91 14.64 3.05 -6.09
C ASN A 91 15.20 4.29 -5.37
N GLU A 92 14.66 5.48 -5.62
CA GLU A 92 15.31 6.74 -5.21
C GLU A 92 14.73 7.39 -3.94
N ARG A 93 13.71 6.81 -3.31
CA ARG A 93 13.03 7.37 -2.11
C ARG A 93 12.59 8.84 -2.29
N VAL A 94 12.29 9.22 -3.53
CA VAL A 94 11.87 10.58 -3.88
C VAL A 94 10.34 10.64 -3.84
N PRO A 95 9.75 11.67 -3.20
CA PRO A 95 8.31 11.88 -3.25
C PRO A 95 7.82 12.08 -4.69
N PHE A 96 6.74 11.41 -5.04
CA PHE A 96 6.04 11.53 -6.32
C PHE A 96 4.59 11.91 -6.08
N THR A 97 4.14 13.00 -6.68
CA THR A 97 2.73 13.40 -6.63
C THR A 97 1.98 12.76 -7.79
N LEU A 98 0.99 11.94 -7.46
CA LEU A 98 0.14 11.26 -8.42
C LEU A 98 -0.81 12.27 -9.09
N PRO A 99 -0.69 12.49 -10.42
CA PRO A 99 -1.54 13.45 -11.11
C PRO A 99 -3.02 13.07 -11.02
N GLY A 100 -3.87 14.05 -10.71
CA GLY A 100 -5.33 13.87 -10.67
C GLY A 100 -5.90 13.31 -9.37
N TYR A 101 -5.05 12.95 -8.40
CA TYR A 101 -5.48 12.42 -7.09
C TYR A 101 -5.02 13.27 -5.90
N ASP A 102 -4.28 14.36 -6.14
CA ASP A 102 -3.68 15.22 -5.10
C ASP A 102 -3.01 14.41 -3.97
N MET A 103 -2.37 13.31 -4.36
CA MET A 103 -1.77 12.34 -3.46
C MET A 103 -0.26 12.32 -3.68
N THR A 104 0.50 12.46 -2.61
CA THR A 104 1.96 12.30 -2.63
C THR A 104 2.34 10.94 -2.08
N LEU A 105 3.19 10.24 -2.82
CA LEU A 105 3.66 8.89 -2.54
C LEU A 105 5.17 8.88 -2.38
N THR A 106 5.70 8.09 -1.44
CA THR A 106 7.13 7.80 -1.36
C THR A 106 7.31 6.30 -1.15
N ALA A 107 8.03 5.63 -2.06
CA ALA A 107 8.31 4.21 -1.96
C ALA A 107 9.72 3.94 -1.40
N VAL A 108 9.81 2.94 -0.54
CA VAL A 108 11.06 2.45 0.04
C VAL A 108 11.05 0.94 0.00
N ARG A 109 12.10 0.33 -0.56
CA ARG A 109 12.30 -1.11 -0.45
C ARG A 109 12.55 -1.49 1.01
N VAL A 110 11.81 -2.49 1.49
CA VAL A 110 11.93 -3.04 2.84
C VAL A 110 12.44 -4.48 2.79
N PRO A 111 12.90 -5.05 3.91
CA PRO A 111 13.32 -6.45 3.94
C PRO A 111 12.17 -7.40 3.54
N ASP A 112 12.51 -8.54 2.95
CA ASP A 112 11.51 -9.49 2.45
C ASP A 112 10.77 -10.24 3.59
N ASP A 113 11.30 -10.21 4.82
CA ASP A 113 10.73 -10.87 6.00
C ASP A 113 9.41 -10.26 6.47
N VAL A 114 9.10 -9.02 6.06
CA VAL A 114 7.78 -8.39 6.26
C VAL A 114 6.84 -8.59 5.07
N GLY A 115 7.25 -9.33 4.04
CA GLY A 115 6.47 -9.55 2.82
C GLY A 115 5.12 -10.23 3.06
N PHE A 116 5.01 -11.04 4.12
CA PHE A 116 3.75 -11.70 4.51
C PHE A 116 2.61 -10.71 4.78
N LEU A 117 2.92 -9.47 5.17
CA LEU A 117 1.93 -8.42 5.39
C LEU A 117 1.32 -7.90 4.07
N ALA A 118 1.94 -8.15 2.92
CA ALA A 118 1.44 -7.78 1.61
C ALA A 118 0.59 -8.90 0.94
N ASP A 119 0.69 -10.14 1.43
CA ASP A 119 -0.05 -11.28 0.90
C ASP A 119 -1.55 -11.25 1.33
N ASP A 120 -2.36 -12.17 0.81
CA ASP A 120 -3.82 -12.23 1.02
C ASP A 120 -4.23 -12.24 2.52
N ASP A 121 -3.45 -12.96 3.34
CA ASP A 121 -3.67 -13.11 4.78
C ASP A 121 -2.92 -12.06 5.62
N GLY A 122 -2.26 -11.09 4.97
CA GLY A 122 -1.40 -10.12 5.64
C GLY A 122 -2.15 -9.21 6.63
N LEU A 123 -3.42 -8.90 6.35
CA LEU A 123 -4.27 -8.13 7.25
C LEU A 123 -4.60 -8.89 8.53
N ASP A 124 -4.90 -10.18 8.44
CA ASP A 124 -5.23 -11.01 9.60
C ASP A 124 -4.01 -11.10 10.53
N GLN A 125 -2.83 -11.31 9.96
CA GLN A 125 -1.57 -11.32 10.70
C GLN A 125 -1.26 -9.96 11.36
N TYR A 126 -1.57 -8.85 10.69
CA TYR A 126 -1.41 -7.52 11.27
C TYR A 126 -2.36 -7.28 12.45
N ILE A 127 -3.62 -7.71 12.32
CA ILE A 127 -4.63 -7.63 13.39
C ILE A 127 -4.22 -8.46 14.60
N ASP A 128 -3.71 -9.68 14.38
CA ASP A 128 -3.21 -10.53 15.45
C ASP A 128 -2.05 -9.86 16.19
N ALA A 129 -1.09 -9.29 15.45
CA ALA A 129 0.03 -8.55 16.05
C ALA A 129 -0.43 -7.33 16.88
N LEU A 130 -1.40 -6.55 16.39
CA LEU A 130 -1.95 -5.42 17.14
C LEU A 130 -2.73 -5.87 18.38
N SER A 131 -3.43 -7.00 18.30
CA SER A 131 -4.14 -7.60 19.43
C SER A 131 -3.15 -8.04 20.52
N ASP A 132 -2.01 -8.61 20.14
CA ASP A 132 -0.92 -8.96 21.06
C ASP A 132 -0.34 -7.73 21.76
N VAL A 133 -0.09 -6.67 21.00
CA VAL A 133 0.38 -5.39 21.54
C VAL A 133 -0.63 -4.82 22.54
N GLN A 134 -1.93 -4.86 22.22
CA GLN A 134 -2.98 -4.40 23.14
C GLN A 134 -2.99 -5.19 24.45
N ARG A 135 -2.85 -6.53 24.37
CA ARG A 135 -2.76 -7.39 25.56
C ARG A 135 -1.53 -7.08 26.41
N ALA A 136 -0.39 -6.82 25.78
CA ALA A 136 0.84 -6.47 26.48
C ALA A 136 0.70 -5.14 27.25
N TRP A 137 0.08 -4.12 26.63
CA TRP A 137 -0.20 -2.86 27.30
C TRP A 137 -1.15 -3.01 28.48
N ALA A 138 -2.24 -3.77 28.32
CA ALA A 138 -3.16 -4.03 29.42
C ALA A 138 -2.49 -4.72 30.62
N ALA A 139 -1.52 -5.60 30.37
CA ALA A 139 -0.72 -6.24 31.41
C ALA A 139 0.25 -5.26 32.08
N HIS A 140 0.86 -4.34 31.31
CA HIS A 140 1.75 -3.31 31.85
C HIS A 140 1.00 -2.32 32.75
N ASP A 141 -0.18 -1.85 32.33
CA ASP A 141 -0.97 -0.86 33.06
C ASP A 141 -1.58 -1.41 34.36
N ALA A 142 -1.69 -2.74 34.48
CA ALA A 142 -2.19 -3.42 35.67
C ALA A 142 -1.11 -3.70 36.73
N ALA A 143 0.17 -3.46 36.42
CA ALA A 143 1.33 -3.71 37.29
C ALA A 143 1.71 -2.46 38.11
#